data_AF-A0A7W5ES01-F1
#
_entry.id   AF-A0A7W5ES01-F1
#
_cell.length_a   1.000
_cell.length_b   1.000
_cell.length_c   1.000
_cell.angle_alpha   90.00
_cell.angle_beta   90.00
_cell.angle_gamma   90.00
#
_symmetry.space_group_name_H-M   'P 1'
#
loop_
_entity.id
_entity.type
_entity.pdbx_description
1 polymer ?
#
loop_
_entity_poly.entity_id
_entity_poly.type
_entity_poly.pdbx_seq_one_letter_code
_entity_poly.pdbx_strand_id
1 'polypeptide(L)'
;MTANARNAAPSALGPHGQPIGEAMPDWQGATPLPDAPLTGRRVRVEPLDAGRNRDTAWFSILDGEWPALEAILRRWLSPDNFDAQGRQRLSLSALTAGSSASG
;
A
#
# COMPACT_ATOMS: atom_id res chain seq x y z
N MET A 1 -14.93 28.77 -20.96
CA MET A 1 -15.30 27.44 -21.46
C MET A 1 -16.61 27.05 -20.80
N THR A 2 -17.63 26.78 -21.61
CA THR A 2 -19.05 26.68 -21.25
C THR A 2 -19.36 25.43 -20.43
N ALA A 3 -19.53 25.57 -19.11
CA ALA A 3 -20.18 24.57 -18.29
C ALA A 3 -21.70 24.86 -18.28
N ASN A 4 -22.49 24.07 -19.01
CA ASN A 4 -23.90 23.90 -18.68
C ASN A 4 -24.48 22.65 -19.33
N ALA A 5 -24.87 21.67 -18.51
CA ALA A 5 -25.85 20.68 -18.90
C ALA A 5 -26.65 20.20 -17.67
N ARG A 6 -27.80 20.85 -17.49
CA ARG A 6 -29.07 20.25 -17.02
C ARG A 6 -29.14 19.93 -15.53
N ASN A 7 -29.45 20.98 -14.75
CA ASN A 7 -30.14 20.84 -13.47
C ASN A 7 -31.42 19.98 -13.63
N ALA A 8 -31.67 19.18 -12.60
CA ALA A 8 -32.47 17.96 -12.63
C ALA A 8 -34.00 18.14 -12.75
N ALA A 9 -34.65 17.09 -13.25
CA ALA A 9 -36.09 16.82 -13.12
C ALA A 9 -36.34 15.95 -11.85
N PRO A 10 -37.57 15.92 -11.30
CA PRO A 10 -37.85 15.38 -9.96
C PRO A 10 -37.66 13.86 -9.90
N SER A 11 -36.93 13.38 -8.89
CA SER A 11 -36.80 11.96 -8.50
C SER A 11 -36.57 11.00 -9.67
N ALA A 12 -35.47 11.17 -10.40
CA ALA A 12 -35.09 10.21 -11.43
C ALA A 12 -34.77 8.85 -10.80
N LEU A 13 -35.42 7.78 -11.26
CA LEU A 13 -34.98 6.43 -10.97
C LEU A 13 -33.73 6.15 -11.81
N GLY A 14 -32.69 5.62 -11.18
CA GLY A 14 -31.49 5.18 -11.89
C GLY A 14 -31.76 3.98 -12.80
N PRO A 15 -30.76 3.53 -13.58
CA PRO A 15 -30.89 2.40 -14.52
C PRO A 15 -31.35 1.07 -13.91
N HIS A 16 -31.32 0.96 -12.57
CA HIS A 16 -31.73 -0.23 -11.83
C HIS A 16 -32.96 0.03 -10.94
N GLY A 17 -33.69 1.12 -11.20
CA GLY A 17 -34.90 1.45 -10.44
C GLY A 17 -34.65 1.98 -9.03
N GLN A 18 -33.41 2.39 -8.71
CA GLN A 18 -33.09 3.02 -7.42
C GLN A 18 -33.43 4.52 -7.43
N PRO A 19 -33.96 5.11 -6.35
CA PRO A 19 -34.21 6.54 -6.27
C PRO A 19 -32.87 7.31 -6.29
N ILE A 20 -32.68 8.19 -7.27
CA ILE A 20 -31.64 9.21 -7.21
C ILE A 20 -32.19 10.32 -6.32
N GLY A 21 -31.45 10.65 -5.26
CA GLY A 21 -31.84 11.67 -4.28
C GLY A 21 -32.03 13.06 -4.92
N GLU A 22 -32.51 14.02 -4.13
CA GLU A 22 -32.76 15.38 -4.59
C GLU A 22 -31.47 16.01 -5.13
N ALA A 23 -31.56 16.61 -6.33
CA ALA A 23 -30.45 17.34 -6.90
C ALA A 23 -30.13 18.56 -6.03
N MET A 24 -28.88 18.68 -5.59
CA MET A 24 -28.40 19.81 -4.80
C MET A 24 -28.28 21.04 -5.72
N PRO A 25 -29.18 22.04 -5.62
CA PRO A 25 -29.37 23.06 -6.67
C PRO A 25 -28.15 23.95 -6.93
N ASP A 26 -27.29 24.10 -5.92
CA ASP A 26 -26.12 24.98 -5.93
C ASP A 26 -24.81 24.21 -5.77
N TRP A 27 -24.82 22.89 -6.01
CA TRP A 27 -23.60 22.09 -5.93
C TRP A 27 -22.57 22.57 -6.96
N GLN A 28 -21.45 23.08 -6.46
CA GLN A 28 -20.27 23.38 -7.25
C GLN A 28 -19.24 22.29 -6.98
N GLY A 29 -18.72 21.68 -8.05
CA GLY A 29 -17.69 20.67 -7.95
C GLY A 29 -16.45 21.19 -7.20
N ALA A 30 -15.68 20.27 -6.62
CA ALA A 30 -14.46 20.64 -5.92
C ALA A 30 -13.48 21.36 -6.87
N THR A 31 -12.84 22.43 -6.38
CA THR A 31 -11.71 23.05 -7.08
C THR A 31 -10.61 21.99 -7.25
N PRO A 32 -10.06 21.81 -8.47
CA PRO A 32 -8.94 20.89 -8.68
C PRO A 32 -7.79 21.24 -7.75
N LEU A 33 -7.17 20.20 -7.19
CA LEU A 33 -5.98 20.39 -6.37
C LEU A 33 -4.84 20.93 -7.23
N PRO A 34 -3.95 21.76 -6.66
CA PRO A 34 -2.75 22.20 -7.36
C PRO A 34 -1.86 20.99 -7.70
N ASP A 35 -1.17 21.07 -8.82
CA ASP A 35 -0.14 20.10 -9.23
C ASP A 35 1.17 20.32 -8.43
N ALA A 36 1.04 20.25 -7.10
CA ALA A 36 2.11 20.49 -6.14
C ALA A 36 1.92 19.60 -4.90
N PRO A 37 3.00 19.24 -4.20
CA PRO A 37 2.93 18.51 -2.95
C PRO A 37 2.01 19.14 -1.91
N LEU A 38 1.11 18.33 -1.34
CA LEU A 38 0.24 18.73 -0.24
C LEU A 38 0.71 18.05 1.04
N THR A 39 1.04 18.83 2.07
CA THR A 39 1.46 18.27 3.38
C THR A 39 0.38 18.53 4.42
N GLY A 40 -0.22 17.45 4.92
CA GLY A 40 -1.12 17.46 6.07
C GLY A 40 -0.40 17.01 7.35
N ARG A 41 -1.15 16.91 8.45
CA ARG A 41 -0.59 16.55 9.78
C ARG A 41 0.06 15.16 9.84
N ARG A 42 -0.43 14.21 9.02
CA ARG A 42 0.00 12.80 9.05
C ARG A 42 0.41 12.26 7.69
N VAL A 43 0.05 12.95 6.62
CA VAL A 43 0.19 12.46 5.26
C VAL A 43 0.69 13.60 4.40
N ARG A 44 1.63 13.26 3.52
CA ARG A 44 2.05 14.09 2.40
C ARG A 44 1.59 13.41 1.13
N VAL A 45 0.94 14.16 0.25
CA VAL A 45 0.49 13.69 -1.07
C VAL A 45 1.39 14.35 -2.11
N GLU A 46 2.05 13.53 -2.93
CA GLU A 46 2.80 14.01 -4.08
C GLU A 46 1.93 13.90 -5.33
N PRO A 47 2.05 14.84 -6.27
CA PRO A 47 1.52 14.65 -7.62
C PRO A 47 2.12 13.40 -8.27
N LEU A 48 1.29 12.71 -9.05
CA LEU A 48 1.69 11.51 -9.78
C LEU A 48 2.59 11.90 -10.96
N ASP A 49 3.86 11.50 -10.93
CA ASP A 49 4.77 11.61 -12.07
C ASP A 49 4.66 10.38 -12.97
N ALA A 50 3.85 10.49 -14.03
CA ALA A 50 3.64 9.41 -14.99
C ALA A 50 4.89 9.03 -15.81
N GLY A 51 5.94 9.87 -15.83
CA GLY A 51 7.21 9.60 -16.52
C GLY A 51 8.22 8.84 -15.66
N ARG A 52 7.97 8.72 -14.36
CA ARG A 52 8.87 8.06 -13.42
C ARG A 52 8.44 6.62 -13.17
N ASN A 53 9.03 5.69 -13.93
CA ASN A 53 8.82 4.27 -13.71
C ASN A 53 9.64 3.80 -12.50
N ARG A 54 8.98 3.21 -11.50
CA ARG A 54 9.64 2.55 -10.36
C ARG A 54 9.47 1.05 -10.49
N ASP A 55 10.56 0.36 -10.76
CA ASP A 55 10.61 -1.08 -10.63
C ASP A 55 10.32 -1.45 -9.17
N THR A 56 9.16 -2.07 -8.95
CA THR A 56 8.73 -2.48 -7.61
C THR A 56 8.87 -3.98 -7.52
N ALA A 57 9.88 -4.43 -6.78
CA ALA A 57 10.00 -5.81 -6.36
C ALA A 57 9.12 -6.04 -5.13
N TRP A 58 8.22 -7.02 -5.22
CA TRP A 58 7.34 -7.44 -4.12
C TRP A 58 7.90 -8.69 -3.46
N PHE A 59 7.94 -8.69 -2.12
CA PHE A 59 8.33 -9.83 -1.31
C PHE A 59 7.28 -10.06 -0.23
N SER A 60 7.02 -11.32 0.08
CA SER A 60 6.06 -11.74 1.09
C SER A 60 6.61 -12.94 1.86
N ILE A 61 6.13 -13.12 3.09
CA ILE A 61 6.26 -14.36 3.85
C ILE A 61 4.84 -14.82 4.13
N LEU A 62 4.52 -16.07 3.79
CA LEU A 62 3.21 -16.66 4.02
C LEU A 62 3.10 -17.22 5.44
N ASP A 63 1.88 -17.36 5.94
CA ASP A 63 1.62 -17.91 7.27
C ASP A 63 2.22 -19.32 7.45
N GLY A 64 2.23 -20.12 6.38
CA GLY A 64 2.84 -21.46 6.39
C GLY A 64 4.38 -21.45 6.38
N GLU A 65 5.00 -20.37 5.90
CA GLU A 65 6.46 -20.21 5.86
C GLU A 65 7.00 -19.65 7.17
N TRP A 66 6.15 -18.91 7.91
CA TRP A 66 6.54 -18.23 9.14
C TRP A 66 7.14 -19.15 10.21
N PRO A 67 6.57 -20.32 10.57
CA PRO A 67 7.13 -21.16 11.63
C PRO A 67 8.58 -21.59 11.38
N ALA A 68 8.92 -21.91 10.13
CA ALA A 68 10.28 -22.29 9.76
C ALA A 68 11.24 -21.09 9.82
N LEU A 69 10.83 -19.94 9.29
CA LEU A 69 11.61 -18.71 9.33
C LEU A 69 11.80 -18.19 10.76
N GLU A 70 10.79 -18.29 11.61
CA GLU A 70 10.87 -17.92 13.02
C GLU A 70 11.93 -18.74 13.75
N ALA A 71 11.95 -20.06 13.55
CA ALA A 71 12.96 -20.93 14.15
C ALA A 71 14.38 -20.55 13.73
N ILE A 72 14.57 -20.20 12.45
CA ILE A 72 15.85 -19.75 11.91
C ILE A 72 16.26 -18.40 12.49
N LEU A 73 15.34 -17.43 12.55
CA LEU A 73 15.58 -16.12 13.12
C LEU A 73 15.93 -16.22 14.61
N ARG A 74 15.21 -17.05 15.36
CA ARG A 74 15.52 -17.33 16.78
C ARG A 74 16.91 -17.92 16.96
N ARG A 75 17.31 -18.87 16.11
CA ARG A 75 18.65 -19.44 16.12
C ARG A 75 19.72 -18.40 15.79
N TRP A 76 19.47 -17.58 14.77
CA TRP A 76 20.41 -16.55 14.34
C TRP A 76 20.61 -15.46 15.41
N LEU A 77 19.54 -15.08 16.12
CA LEU A 77 19.55 -14.09 17.19
C LEU A 77 20.06 -14.63 18.54
N SER A 78 20.28 -15.94 18.67
CA SER A 78 20.81 -16.52 19.91
C SER A 78 22.18 -15.90 20.25
N PRO A 79 22.45 -15.55 21.53
CA PRO A 79 23.77 -15.09 21.96
C PRO A 79 24.91 -16.03 21.55
N ASP A 80 24.64 -17.33 21.46
CA ASP A 80 25.62 -18.35 21.04
C ASP A 80 26.11 -18.16 19.60
N ASN A 81 25.33 -17.46 18.76
CA ASN A 81 25.69 -17.14 17.39
C ASN A 81 26.60 -15.90 17.30
N PHE A 82 26.97 -15.26 18.41
CA PHE A 82 27.85 -14.09 18.39
C PHE A 82 29.15 -14.37 19.15
N ASP A 83 30.27 -13.92 18.59
CA ASP A 83 31.57 -13.98 19.27
C ASP A 83 31.74 -12.85 20.31
N ALA A 84 32.88 -12.85 21.01
CA ALA A 84 33.18 -11.84 22.04
C ALA A 84 33.29 -10.40 21.49
N GLN A 85 33.35 -10.23 20.17
CA GLN A 85 33.34 -8.92 19.50
C GLN A 85 31.97 -8.60 18.86
N GLY A 86 30.95 -9.41 19.13
CA GLY A 86 29.60 -9.23 18.58
C GLY A 86 29.47 -9.60 17.10
N ARG A 87 30.42 -10.34 16.53
CA ARG A 87 30.33 -10.80 15.14
C ARG A 87 29.57 -12.13 15.07
N GLN A 88 28.68 -12.23 14.08
CA GLN A 88 27.91 -13.45 13.84
C GLN A 88 28.84 -14.61 13.45
N ARG A 89 28.60 -15.80 14.01
CA ARG A 89 29.31 -17.05 13.72
C ARG A 89 28.70 -17.78 12.52
N LEU A 90 27.39 -17.71 12.38
CA LEU A 90 26.61 -18.16 11.21
C LEU A 90 25.80 -16.99 10.66
N SER A 91 25.84 -16.80 9.34
CA SER A 91 25.00 -15.81 8.67
C SER A 91 23.56 -16.29 8.57
N LEU A 92 22.61 -15.35 8.57
CA LEU A 92 21.20 -15.64 8.36
C LEU A 92 20.99 -16.35 7.01
N SER A 93 21.70 -15.93 5.95
CA SER A 93 21.62 -16.55 4.62
C SER A 93 22.08 -18.00 4.60
N ALA A 94 23.10 -18.37 5.39
CA ALA A 94 23.54 -19.76 5.50
C ALA A 94 22.51 -20.63 6.21
N LEU A 95 21.80 -20.06 7.20
CA LEU A 95 20.76 -20.77 7.94
C LEU A 95 19.49 -20.96 7.11
N THR A 96 19.10 -19.99 6.29
CA THR A 96 17.94 -20.10 5.38
C THR A 96 18.24 -20.94 4.13
N ALA A 97 19.48 -21.00 3.65
CA ALA A 97 19.86 -21.88 2.54
C ALA A 97 19.73 -23.37 2.87
N GLY A 98 19.93 -23.76 4.13
CA GLY A 98 19.75 -25.13 4.60
C GLY A 98 18.29 -25.51 4.89
N SER A 99 17.38 -24.54 4.87
CA SER A 99 15.96 -24.73 5.19
C SER A 99 15.05 -24.60 3.98
N SER A 100 15.60 -24.53 2.76
CA SER A 100 14.79 -24.49 1.54
C SER A 100 13.87 -25.71 1.54
N ALA A 101 12.62 -25.47 1.94
CA ALA A 101 11.63 -26.48 2.14
C ALA A 101 11.36 -27.15 0.79
N SER A 102 11.45 -28.48 0.79
CA SER A 102 10.82 -29.31 -0.23
C SER A 102 9.37 -28.87 -0.36
N GLY A 103 9.00 -28.38 -1.54
CA GLY A 103 7.61 -28.29 -1.99
C GLY A 103 7.11 -29.64 -2.46
#